data_AF-A0A972KQK3-F1
#
_entry.id   AF-A0A972KQK3-F1
#
_cell.length_a   1.000
_cell.length_b   1.000
_cell.length_c   1.000
_cell.angle_alpha   90.00
_cell.angle_beta   90.00
_cell.angle_gamma   90.00
#
_symmetry.space_group_name_H-M   'P 1'
#
loop_
_entity.id
_entity.type
_entity.pdbx_description
1 polymer ?
#
loop_
_entity_poly.entity_id
_entity_poly.type
_entity_poly.pdbx_seq_one_letter_code
_entity_poly.pdbx_strand_id
1 'polypeptide(L)'
;VDTLREIVKDNVVLVGDAARQVNPISGGGIAGAMQAGKIAGEIIAGALASGDMAELEDYPRRWNKLRGARNRTYYKMKKAVFNLSDETLNSIAASVLKLPREKRTIWGVFRTALVKRPSLILEMARTFGLKERE
;
A
#
# COMPACT_ATOMS: atom_id res chain seq x y z
N VAL A 1 3.91 7.35 -0.69
CA VAL A 1 3.00 8.06 -1.61
C VAL A 1 2.00 7.05 -2.11
N ASP A 2 0.78 7.48 -2.42
CA ASP A 2 -0.21 6.61 -3.10
C ASP A 2 0.09 6.53 -4.60
N THR A 3 -0.46 5.50 -5.27
CA THR A 3 -0.51 5.42 -6.74
C THR A 3 -1.13 6.70 -7.30
N LEU A 4 -0.67 7.16 -8.47
CA LEU A 4 -1.26 8.32 -9.13
C LEU A 4 -2.76 8.08 -9.41
N ARG A 5 -3.54 9.18 -9.44
CA ARG A 5 -4.98 9.11 -9.72
C ARG A 5 -5.27 8.61 -11.13
N GLU A 6 -4.43 9.02 -12.07
CA GLU A 6 -4.47 8.64 -13.47
C GLU A 6 -3.12 7.99 -13.81
N ILE A 7 -3.16 6.74 -14.23
CA ILE A 7 -1.97 5.95 -14.66
C ILE A 7 -2.15 5.39 -16.07
N VAL A 8 -3.27 5.72 -16.72
CA VAL A 8 -3.58 5.48 -18.12
C VAL A 8 -4.16 6.76 -18.66
N LYS A 9 -3.74 7.13 -19.87
CA LYS A 9 -4.35 8.21 -20.63
C LYS A 9 -4.13 7.95 -22.10
N ASP A 10 -5.22 7.86 -22.86
CA ASP A 10 -5.18 7.51 -24.28
C ASP A 10 -4.37 6.21 -24.49
N ASN A 11 -3.27 6.27 -25.24
CA ASN A 11 -2.38 5.15 -25.51
C ASN A 11 -1.14 5.10 -24.60
N VAL A 12 -1.16 5.82 -23.47
CA VAL A 12 -0.04 5.89 -22.51
C VAL A 12 -0.40 5.15 -21.23
N VAL A 13 0.46 4.23 -20.80
CA VAL A 13 0.33 3.47 -19.54
C VAL A 13 1.56 3.69 -18.67
N LEU A 14 1.37 4.13 -17.43
CA LEU A 14 2.43 4.26 -16.44
C LEU A 14 2.55 3.01 -15.58
N VAL A 15 3.77 2.55 -15.34
CA VAL A 15 4.07 1.37 -14.51
C VAL A 15 5.20 1.68 -13.51
N GLY A 16 5.27 0.89 -12.44
CA GLY A 16 6.33 0.97 -11.44
C GLY A 16 6.42 2.33 -10.75
N ASP A 17 7.64 2.84 -10.64
CA ASP A 17 7.92 4.10 -9.94
C ASP A 17 7.28 5.30 -10.63
N ALA A 18 7.18 5.30 -11.97
CA ALA A 18 6.50 6.34 -12.74
C ALA A 18 5.01 6.45 -12.35
N ALA A 19 4.38 5.33 -11.99
CA ALA A 19 2.99 5.28 -11.51
C ALA A 19 2.84 5.39 -9.99
N ARG A 20 3.94 5.57 -9.24
CA ARG A 20 3.98 5.53 -7.76
C ARG A 20 3.46 4.21 -7.17
N GLN A 21 3.90 3.09 -7.73
CA GLN A 21 3.44 1.75 -7.32
C GLN A 21 4.31 1.07 -6.24
N VAL A 22 5.26 1.81 -5.68
CA VAL A 22 6.12 1.41 -4.55
C VAL A 22 5.30 1.06 -3.32
N ASN A 23 5.72 0.02 -2.58
CA ASN A 23 5.14 -0.28 -1.27
C ASN A 23 5.41 0.88 -0.29
N PRO A 24 4.39 1.56 0.25
CA PRO A 24 4.61 2.76 1.06
C PRO A 24 5.28 2.53 2.42
N ILE A 25 5.23 1.31 2.96
CA ILE A 25 5.84 0.97 4.26
C ILE A 25 7.29 0.56 4.08
N SER A 26 7.57 -0.37 3.18
CA SER A 26 8.94 -0.88 2.99
C SER A 26 9.79 -0.04 2.05
N GLY A 27 9.19 0.78 1.19
CA GLY A 27 9.88 1.47 0.10
C GLY A 27 10.26 0.55 -1.08
N GLY A 28 9.87 -0.73 -1.05
CA GLY A 28 10.21 -1.68 -2.11
C GLY A 28 9.40 -1.44 -3.39
N GLY A 29 10.10 -1.22 -4.51
CA GLY A 29 9.51 -0.98 -5.83
C GLY A 29 9.56 -2.16 -6.78
N ILE A 30 10.62 -2.99 -6.75
CA ILE A 30 10.91 -4.03 -7.77
C ILE A 30 9.73 -4.98 -7.97
N ALA A 31 9.27 -5.65 -6.92
CA ALA A 31 8.16 -6.61 -7.03
C ALA A 31 6.84 -5.93 -7.44
N GLY A 32 6.61 -4.68 -7.04
CA GLY A 32 5.44 -3.90 -7.46
C GLY A 32 5.51 -3.57 -8.95
N ALA A 33 6.67 -3.12 -9.42
CA ALA A 33 6.92 -2.77 -10.81
C ALA A 33 6.80 -4.00 -11.74
N MET A 34 7.36 -5.15 -11.37
CA MET A 34 7.21 -6.38 -12.15
C MET A 34 5.75 -6.81 -12.29
N GLN A 35 4.98 -6.74 -11.19
CA GLN A 35 3.56 -7.07 -11.20
C GLN A 35 2.73 -6.10 -12.06
N ALA A 36 3.02 -4.80 -11.94
CA ALA A 36 2.38 -3.78 -12.74
C ALA A 36 2.70 -3.93 -14.23
N GLY A 37 3.98 -4.14 -14.59
CA GLY A 37 4.41 -4.37 -15.95
C GLY A 37 3.77 -5.62 -16.57
N LYS A 38 3.64 -6.71 -15.80
CA LYS A 38 2.91 -7.92 -16.25
C LYS A 38 1.45 -7.61 -16.59
N ILE A 39 0.72 -6.95 -15.68
CA ILE A 39 -0.69 -6.59 -15.92
C ILE A 39 -0.82 -5.65 -17.12
N ALA A 40 0.00 -4.60 -17.18
CA ALA A 40 -0.01 -3.65 -18.29
C ALA A 40 0.27 -4.33 -19.62
N GLY A 41 1.29 -5.19 -19.70
CA GLY A 41 1.62 -5.94 -20.91
C GLY A 41 0.50 -6.86 -21.38
N GLU A 42 -0.17 -7.57 -20.47
CA GLU A 42 -1.33 -8.40 -20.81
C GLU A 42 -2.48 -7.59 -21.41
N ILE A 43 -2.78 -6.41 -20.85
CA ILE A 43 -3.86 -5.54 -21.34
C ILE A 43 -3.49 -4.89 -22.66
N ILE A 44 -2.25 -4.39 -22.80
CA ILE A 44 -1.75 -3.81 -24.04
C ILE A 44 -1.80 -4.84 -25.17
N ALA A 45 -1.40 -6.09 -24.91
CA ALA A 45 -1.50 -7.16 -25.89
C ALA A 45 -2.94 -7.45 -26.31
N GLY A 46 -3.89 -7.43 -25.37
CA GLY A 46 -5.33 -7.57 -25.64
C GLY A 46 -5.87 -6.44 -26.52
N ALA A 47 -5.64 -5.20 -26.12
CA ALA A 47 -6.06 -4.00 -26.84
C ALA A 47 -5.54 -3.95 -28.28
N LEU A 48 -4.28 -4.35 -28.50
CA LEU A 48 -3.70 -4.43 -29.83
C LEU A 48 -4.33 -5.54 -30.69
N ALA A 49 -4.69 -6.67 -30.08
CA ALA A 49 -5.31 -7.79 -30.79
C ALA A 49 -6.77 -7.53 -31.15
N SER A 50 -7.52 -6.83 -30.29
CA SER A 50 -8.92 -6.43 -30.54
C SER A 50 -9.04 -5.18 -31.41
N GLY A 51 -7.99 -4.34 -31.45
CA GLY A 51 -8.03 -3.02 -32.06
C GLY A 51 -8.71 -1.97 -31.21
N ASP A 52 -9.06 -2.29 -29.96
CA ASP A 52 -9.73 -1.39 -29.02
C ASP A 52 -8.77 -0.92 -27.92
N MET A 53 -8.24 0.30 -28.10
CA MET A 53 -7.34 0.92 -27.11
C MET A 53 -8.07 1.36 -25.83
N ALA A 54 -9.41 1.40 -25.81
CA ALA A 54 -10.16 1.70 -24.59
C ALA A 54 -9.97 0.61 -23.51
N GLU A 55 -9.55 -0.60 -23.89
CA GLU A 55 -9.22 -1.68 -22.95
C GLU A 55 -8.10 -1.31 -21.96
N LEU A 56 -7.23 -0.35 -22.31
CA LEU A 56 -6.18 0.13 -21.41
C LEU A 56 -6.72 0.66 -20.08
N GLU A 57 -7.94 1.21 -20.07
CA GLU A 57 -8.62 1.72 -18.86
C GLU A 57 -8.94 0.61 -17.83
N ASP A 58 -8.76 -0.67 -18.19
CA ASP A 58 -8.86 -1.77 -17.24
C ASP A 58 -7.64 -1.86 -16.30
N TYR A 59 -6.50 -1.28 -16.70
CA TYR A 59 -5.25 -1.40 -15.95
C TYR A 59 -5.32 -0.80 -14.53
N PRO A 60 -5.83 0.43 -14.31
CA PRO A 60 -6.00 0.98 -12.97
C PRO A 60 -6.84 0.08 -12.07
N ARG A 61 -7.92 -0.51 -12.60
CA ARG A 61 -8.80 -1.42 -11.85
C ARG A 61 -8.06 -2.70 -11.44
N ARG A 62 -7.36 -3.36 -12.38
CA ARG A 62 -6.58 -4.58 -12.12
C ARG A 62 -5.43 -4.33 -11.15
N TRP A 63 -4.69 -3.23 -11.31
CA TRP A 63 -3.67 -2.81 -10.35
C TRP A 63 -4.26 -2.56 -8.96
N ASN A 64 -5.38 -1.86 -8.90
CA ASN A 64 -6.03 -1.52 -7.65
C ASN A 64 -6.44 -2.76 -6.85
N LYS A 65 -7.01 -3.76 -7.54
CA LYS A 65 -7.39 -5.06 -6.96
C LYS A 65 -6.16 -5.83 -6.45
N LEU A 66 -5.05 -5.84 -7.20
CA LEU A 66 -3.86 -6.59 -6.82
C LEU A 66 -3.09 -5.93 -5.65
N ARG A 67 -2.85 -4.62 -5.72
CA ARG A 67 -2.04 -3.90 -4.73
C ARG A 67 -2.53 -2.51 -4.36
N GLY A 68 -3.11 -1.74 -5.27
CA GLY A 68 -3.40 -0.31 -5.06
C GLY A 68 -4.22 -0.04 -3.79
N ALA A 69 -5.26 -0.84 -3.54
CA ALA A 69 -6.07 -0.71 -2.32
C ALA A 69 -5.25 -0.93 -1.03
N ARG A 70 -4.38 -1.94 -1.02
CA ARG A 70 -3.49 -2.23 0.11
C ARG A 70 -2.41 -1.16 0.26
N ASN A 71 -1.86 -0.66 -0.83
CA ASN A 71 -0.89 0.44 -0.81
C ASN A 71 -1.51 1.70 -0.20
N ARG A 72 -2.77 2.03 -0.46
CA ARG A 72 -3.46 3.14 0.24
C ARG A 72 -3.49 2.96 1.75
N THR A 73 -3.84 1.76 2.21
CA THR A 73 -3.80 1.44 3.65
C THR A 73 -2.40 1.57 4.23
N TYR A 74 -1.38 1.07 3.53
CA TYR A 74 0.02 1.19 3.93
C TYR A 74 0.50 2.63 3.94
N TYR A 75 0.07 3.47 3.00
CA TYR A 75 0.43 4.88 3.00
C TYR A 75 -0.19 5.63 4.19
N LYS A 76 -1.43 5.31 4.53
CA LYS A 76 -2.09 5.78 5.75
C LYS A 76 -1.32 5.35 7.02
N MET A 77 -0.94 4.08 7.12
CA MET A 77 -0.11 3.57 8.21
C MET A 77 1.24 4.31 8.29
N LYS A 78 1.91 4.50 7.15
CA LYS A 78 3.17 5.24 7.06
C LYS A 78 3.01 6.62 7.69
N LYS A 79 1.98 7.39 7.31
CA LYS A 79 1.74 8.73 7.85
C LYS A 79 1.57 8.72 9.38
N ALA A 80 0.83 7.74 9.92
CA ALA A 80 0.67 7.61 11.37
C ALA A 80 2.00 7.30 12.08
N VAL A 81 2.82 6.41 11.51
CA VAL A 81 4.14 6.06 12.07
C VAL A 81 5.11 7.25 12.02
N PHE A 82 5.07 8.07 10.96
CA PHE A 82 5.92 9.26 10.84
C PHE A 82 5.61 10.36 11.87
N ASN A 83 4.45 10.31 12.53
CA ASN A 83 4.06 11.24 13.59
C ASN A 83 4.43 10.73 15.00
N LEU A 84 5.17 9.61 15.11
CA LEU A 84 5.68 9.10 16.37
C LEU A 84 7.01 9.77 16.71
N SER A 85 7.21 10.11 17.98
CA SER A 85 8.51 10.57 18.47
C SER A 85 9.50 9.40 18.58
N ASP A 86 10.79 9.70 18.58
CA ASP A 86 11.84 8.69 18.73
C ASP A 86 11.71 7.93 20.05
N GLU A 87 11.31 8.57 21.14
CA GLU A 87 11.07 7.90 22.43
C GLU A 87 9.94 6.86 22.30
N THR A 88 8.90 7.19 21.54
CA THR A 88 7.77 6.29 21.28
C THR A 88 8.23 5.11 20.42
N LEU A 89 8.99 5.38 19.35
CA LEU A 89 9.54 4.33 18.48
C LEU A 89 10.46 3.37 19.25
N ASN A 90 11.35 3.91 20.08
CA ASN A 90 12.25 3.13 20.95
C ASN A 90 11.48 2.28 21.96
N SER A 91 10.44 2.83 22.59
CA SER A 91 9.57 2.10 23.53
C SER A 91 8.82 0.95 22.86
N ILE A 92 8.34 1.15 21.63
CA ILE A 92 7.72 0.10 20.81
C ILE A 92 8.73 -1.00 20.49
N ALA A 93 9.91 -0.63 20.01
CA ALA A 93 10.98 -1.59 19.70
C ALA A 93 11.35 -2.44 20.93
N ALA A 94 11.57 -1.79 22.09
CA ALA A 94 11.85 -2.48 23.35
C ALA A 94 10.73 -3.43 23.77
N SER A 95 9.47 -3.05 23.53
CA SER A 95 8.31 -3.90 23.85
C SER A 95 8.17 -5.08 22.88
N VAL A 96 8.49 -4.90 21.60
CA VAL A 96 8.50 -5.97 20.59
C VAL A 96 9.59 -6.99 20.84
N LEU A 97 10.76 -6.55 21.33
CA LEU A 97 11.85 -7.46 21.70
C LEU A 97 11.44 -8.43 22.83
N LYS A 98 10.51 -8.03 23.70
CA LYS A 98 9.95 -8.89 24.76
C LYS A 98 8.98 -9.95 24.23
N LEU A 99 8.51 -9.82 22.99
CA LEU A 99 7.65 -10.83 22.38
C LEU A 99 8.47 -12.05 21.93
N PRO A 100 7.91 -13.27 22.06
CA PRO A 100 8.44 -14.47 21.41
C PRO A 100 8.70 -14.22 19.93
N ARG A 101 9.73 -14.84 19.36
CA ARG A 101 10.21 -14.54 17.99
C ARG A 101 9.11 -14.74 16.95
N GLU A 102 8.23 -15.71 17.18
CA GLU A 102 7.09 -16.09 16.34
C GLU A 102 5.99 -15.00 16.36
N LYS A 103 5.95 -14.17 17.40
CA LYS A 103 4.98 -13.08 17.57
C LYS A 103 5.51 -11.71 17.11
N ARG A 104 6.78 -11.62 16.68
CA ARG A 104 7.41 -10.39 16.16
C ARG A 104 7.02 -10.12 14.70
N THR A 105 5.72 -10.02 14.44
CA THR A 105 5.18 -9.68 13.12
C THR A 105 4.86 -8.18 13.02
N ILE A 106 4.61 -7.64 11.81
CA ILE A 106 4.11 -6.27 11.64
C ILE A 106 2.85 -6.03 12.49
N TRP A 107 1.97 -7.03 12.59
CA TRP A 107 0.79 -6.96 13.45
C TRP A 107 1.13 -6.99 14.94
N GLY A 108 2.12 -7.79 15.36
CA GLY A 108 2.61 -7.81 16.75
C GLY A 108 3.24 -6.48 17.17
N VAL A 109 4.06 -5.88 16.30
CA VAL A 109 4.61 -4.52 16.47
C VAL A 109 3.49 -3.51 16.63
N PHE A 110 2.50 -3.58 15.74
CA PHE A 110 1.36 -2.68 15.71
C PHE A 110 0.49 -2.79 16.97
N ARG A 111 0.11 -4.00 17.39
CA ARG A 111 -0.65 -4.23 18.63
C ARG A 111 0.09 -3.68 19.85
N THR A 112 1.40 -3.87 19.90
CA THR A 112 2.25 -3.38 20.99
C THR A 112 2.27 -1.84 21.02
N ALA A 113 2.35 -1.20 19.85
CA ALA A 113 2.26 0.25 19.73
C ALA A 113 0.91 0.81 20.23
N LEU A 114 -0.20 0.15 19.90
CA LEU A 114 -1.54 0.58 20.34
C LEU A 114 -1.73 0.47 21.86
N VAL A 115 -1.18 -0.56 22.50
CA VAL A 115 -1.23 -0.72 23.97
C VAL A 115 -0.44 0.39 24.67
N LYS A 116 0.71 0.80 24.11
CA LYS A 116 1.58 1.82 24.70
C LYS A 116 1.10 3.26 24.44
N ARG A 117 0.45 3.52 23.31
CA ARG A 117 -0.10 4.84 22.97
C ARG A 117 -1.54 4.70 22.47
N PRO A 118 -2.54 4.63 23.39
CA PRO A 118 -3.94 4.44 23.03
C PRO A 118 -4.50 5.55 22.14
N SER A 119 -3.92 6.75 22.17
CA SER A 119 -4.32 7.85 21.26
C SER A 119 -4.09 7.50 19.78
N LEU A 120 -3.16 6.58 19.47
CA LEU A 120 -2.99 6.07 18.12
C LEU A 120 -4.25 5.33 17.67
N ILE A 121 -4.93 4.60 18.56
CA ILE A 121 -6.19 3.89 18.23
C ILE A 121 -7.23 4.86 17.67
N LEU A 122 -7.30 6.10 18.16
CA LEU A 122 -8.24 7.11 17.67
C LEU A 122 -7.84 7.65 16.28
N GLU A 123 -6.55 7.91 16.06
CA GLU A 123 -6.03 8.27 14.73
C GLU A 123 -6.23 7.11 13.73
N MET A 124 -6.09 5.88 14.19
CA MET A 124 -6.32 4.66 13.42
C MET A 124 -7.81 4.50 13.14
N ALA A 125 -8.70 4.63 14.10
CA ALA A 125 -10.15 4.52 13.88
C ALA A 125 -10.64 5.55 12.84
N ARG A 126 -10.12 6.79 12.89
CA ARG A 126 -10.39 7.83 11.88
C ARG A 126 -9.79 7.51 10.51
N THR A 127 -8.60 6.93 10.48
CA THR A 127 -7.86 6.63 9.24
C THR A 127 -8.33 5.34 8.55
N PHE A 128 -8.77 4.37 9.34
CA PHE A 128 -9.15 3.02 8.93
C PHE A 128 -10.65 2.87 8.72
N GLY A 129 -11.48 3.74 9.33
CA GLY A 129 -12.93 3.68 9.18
C GLY A 129 -13.49 2.32 9.58
N LEU A 130 -13.96 2.18 10.81
CA LEU A 130 -14.90 1.10 11.15
C LEU A 130 -16.26 1.37 10.47
N LYS A 131 -16.27 1.23 9.14
CA LYS A 131 -17.36 1.12 8.16
C LYS A 131 -16.59 0.70 6.90
N GLU A 132 -16.59 -0.55 6.47
CA GLU A 132 -17.75 -1.35 6.05
C GLU A 132 -17.61 -2.80 6.54
N ARG A 133 -18.63 -3.28 7.25
CA ARG A 133 -19.11 -4.66 7.04
C ARG A 133 -20.17 -4.52 5.97
N GLU A 134 -20.06 -5.31 4.90
CA GLU A 134 -21.24 -5.67 4.09
C GLU A 134 -22.33 -6.25 4.99
#